data_AF-A0A8G1XD72-F1
#
_entry.id   AF-A0A8G1XD72-F1
#
_cell.length_a   1.000
_cell.length_b   1.000
_cell.length_c   1.000
_cell.angle_alpha   90.00
_cell.angle_beta   90.00
_cell.angle_gamma   90.00
#
_symmetry.space_group_name_H-M   'P 1'
#
loop_
_entity.id
_entity.type
_entity.pdbx_description
1 polymer ?
#
loop_
_entity_poly.entity_id
_entity_poly.type
_entity_poly.pdbx_seq_one_letter_code
_entity_poly.pdbx_strand_id
1 'polypeptide(L)'
;MTELHSANVEPASWAWGAMPEQNRHVRGHEFYPPFADLEKIPALYATDGQSFEEKTLHIHYFTGGSDWYIAEVDPASGLAFGWARVNYPEGEWGYIHLVELEELYLTPAPRPGALSLPILVERDLDFTPTRAADIPAMAS
;
A
#
# COMPACT_ATOMS: atom_id res chain seq x y z
N MET A 1 -11.45 -23.28 -22.56
CA MET A 1 -12.03 -22.40 -21.52
C MET A 1 -11.59 -23.02 -20.22
N THR A 2 -10.39 -22.65 -19.77
CA THR A 2 -9.70 -23.35 -18.69
C THR A 2 -10.03 -22.60 -17.41
N GLU A 3 -10.85 -23.21 -16.55
CA GLU A 3 -11.17 -22.68 -15.24
C GLU A 3 -9.91 -22.55 -14.40
N LEU A 4 -9.61 -21.31 -13.98
CA LEU A 4 -8.64 -21.03 -12.95
C LEU A 4 -9.22 -21.51 -11.62
N HIS A 5 -8.55 -22.49 -11.01
CA HIS A 5 -8.89 -22.99 -9.69
C HIS A 5 -8.65 -21.88 -8.66
N SER A 6 -9.73 -21.21 -8.27
CA SER A 6 -9.83 -20.45 -7.03
C SER A 6 -9.93 -21.45 -5.86
N ALA A 7 -8.80 -21.81 -5.25
CA ALA A 7 -8.73 -22.61 -4.04
C ALA A 7 -7.77 -21.88 -3.08
N ASN A 8 -8.10 -21.42 -1.88
CA ASN A 8 -9.26 -21.58 -1.01
C ASN A 8 -9.55 -20.23 -0.35
N VAL A 9 -10.79 -19.75 -0.42
CA VAL A 9 -11.31 -18.72 0.49
C VAL A 9 -12.27 -19.45 1.43
N GLU A 10 -11.90 -19.58 2.70
CA GLU A 10 -12.84 -19.91 3.77
C GLU A 10 -13.17 -18.60 4.51
N PRO A 11 -14.35 -18.00 4.27
CA PRO A 11 -14.71 -16.73 4.88
C PRO A 11 -15.37 -16.97 6.24
N ALA A 12 -14.63 -16.77 7.33
CA ALA A 12 -15.24 -16.59 8.64
C ALA A 12 -15.67 -15.12 8.80
N SER A 13 -16.98 -14.87 8.60
CA SER A 13 -17.75 -13.72 9.11
C SER A 13 -17.07 -12.33 9.06
N TRP A 14 -17.39 -11.58 8.00
CA TRP A 14 -17.31 -10.11 7.86
C TRP A 14 -16.98 -9.33 9.15
N ALA A 15 -15.69 -9.20 9.41
CA ALA A 15 -15.04 -8.10 10.13
C ALA A 15 -13.51 -8.20 9.98
N TRP A 16 -12.94 -9.38 9.74
CA TRP A 16 -11.48 -9.58 9.59
C TRP A 16 -11.27 -10.62 8.47
N GLY A 17 -10.68 -10.23 7.33
CA GLY A 17 -10.37 -11.16 6.23
C GLY A 17 -10.79 -10.75 4.81
N ALA A 18 -11.15 -9.48 4.56
CA ALA A 18 -11.50 -9.00 3.22
C ALA A 18 -10.30 -8.51 2.39
N MET A 19 -9.14 -8.30 3.01
CA MET A 19 -7.96 -7.80 2.32
C MET A 19 -7.14 -8.96 1.72
N PRO A 20 -6.91 -9.00 0.40
CA PRO A 20 -6.21 -10.10 -0.25
C PRO A 20 -4.71 -10.12 0.09
N GLU A 21 -4.11 -11.30 0.13
CA GLU A 21 -2.65 -11.48 0.26
C GLU A 21 -2.15 -12.38 -0.88
N GLN A 22 -2.62 -12.10 -2.10
CA GLN A 22 -2.36 -12.90 -3.30
C GLN A 22 -0.85 -12.99 -3.59
N ASN A 23 -0.13 -11.89 -3.39
CA ASN A 23 1.28 -11.78 -3.77
C ASN A 23 2.26 -12.02 -2.59
N ARG A 24 1.76 -12.44 -1.42
CA ARG A 24 2.58 -12.71 -0.21
C ARG A 24 3.74 -13.67 -0.46
N HIS A 25 3.49 -14.72 -1.24
CA HIS A 25 4.50 -15.73 -1.53
C HIS A 25 5.67 -15.19 -2.38
N VAL A 26 5.42 -14.13 -3.17
CA VAL A 26 6.45 -13.47 -3.99
C VAL A 26 7.23 -12.46 -3.16
N ARG A 27 6.54 -11.68 -2.30
CA ARG A 27 7.17 -10.71 -1.37
C ARG A 27 8.00 -11.38 -0.26
N GLY A 28 7.53 -12.53 0.24
CA GLY A 28 8.12 -13.19 1.40
C GLY A 28 7.68 -12.61 2.74
N HIS A 29 6.78 -11.61 2.75
CA HIS A 29 6.17 -11.04 3.95
C HIS A 29 4.74 -10.56 3.70
N GLU A 30 4.02 -10.26 4.78
CA GLU A 30 2.66 -9.70 4.75
C GLU A 30 2.67 -8.31 4.13
N PHE A 31 1.73 -8.08 3.21
CA PHE A 31 1.54 -6.78 2.57
C PHE A 31 1.06 -5.77 3.59
N TYR A 32 0.03 -6.11 4.33
CA TYR A 32 -0.54 -5.21 5.33
C TYR A 32 0.23 -5.29 6.65
N PRO A 33 0.27 -4.20 7.44
CA PRO A 33 0.54 -4.31 8.87
C PRO A 33 -0.47 -5.22 9.56
N PRO A 34 -0.13 -5.80 10.72
CA PRO A 34 -1.11 -6.47 11.56
C PRO A 34 -2.31 -5.56 11.83
N PHE A 35 -3.52 -6.11 11.84
CA PHE A 35 -4.74 -5.30 12.01
C PHE A 35 -4.74 -4.45 13.28
N ALA A 36 -4.20 -4.98 14.39
CA ALA A 36 -4.05 -4.24 15.64
C ALA A 36 -3.13 -3.01 15.52
N ASP A 37 -2.25 -2.97 14.53
CA ASP A 37 -1.43 -1.79 14.20
C ASP A 37 -2.17 -0.85 13.25
N LEU A 38 -2.96 -1.38 12.30
CA LEU A 38 -3.85 -0.58 11.46
C LEU A 38 -4.89 0.20 12.29
N GLU A 39 -5.45 -0.40 13.34
CA GLU A 39 -6.39 0.28 14.26
C GLU A 39 -5.79 1.46 15.02
N LYS A 40 -4.45 1.58 15.06
CA LYS A 40 -3.75 2.71 15.70
C LYS A 40 -3.53 3.87 14.73
N ILE A 41 -3.71 3.65 13.44
CA ILE A 41 -3.62 4.68 12.42
C ILE A 41 -4.92 5.51 12.46
N PRO A 42 -4.86 6.85 12.29
CA PRO A 42 -6.05 7.68 12.21
C PRO A 42 -7.08 7.14 11.21
N ALA A 43 -8.35 7.15 11.59
CA ALA A 43 -9.45 6.84 10.68
C ALA A 43 -9.56 7.91 9.58
N LEU A 44 -10.23 7.58 8.47
CA LEU A 44 -10.51 8.56 7.41
C LEU A 44 -11.19 9.81 7.99
N TYR A 45 -10.73 10.99 7.56
CA TYR A 45 -11.14 12.32 8.01
C TYR A 45 -10.75 12.68 9.46
N ALA A 46 -10.05 11.80 10.19
CA ALA A 46 -9.67 12.08 11.58
C ALA A 46 -8.63 13.20 11.71
N THR A 47 -7.89 13.49 10.64
CA THR A 47 -6.92 14.59 10.58
C THR A 47 -7.38 15.74 9.68
N ASP A 48 -8.69 15.84 9.40
CA ASP A 48 -9.26 16.98 8.69
C ASP A 48 -8.98 18.30 9.44
N GLY A 49 -8.61 19.33 8.68
CA GLY A 49 -8.21 20.63 9.20
C GLY A 49 -6.73 20.75 9.61
N GLN A 50 -5.97 19.65 9.64
CA GLN A 50 -4.50 19.70 9.71
C GLN A 50 -3.92 19.98 8.34
N SER A 51 -2.83 20.77 8.28
CA SER A 51 -2.12 20.96 7.01
C SER A 51 -1.46 19.64 6.58
N PHE A 52 -1.18 19.48 5.29
CA PHE A 52 -0.57 18.25 4.79
C PHE A 52 0.81 17.99 5.42
N GLU A 53 1.58 19.03 5.68
CA GLU A 53 2.90 19.00 6.31
C GLU A 53 2.87 18.54 7.78
N GLU A 54 1.71 18.67 8.44
CA GLU A 54 1.48 18.27 9.83
C GLU A 54 1.06 16.80 9.97
N LYS A 55 0.51 16.21 8.91
CA LYS A 55 0.05 14.83 8.93
C LYS A 55 1.21 13.87 9.20
N THR A 56 0.96 12.89 10.07
CA THR A 56 1.88 11.77 10.29
C THR A 56 1.55 10.67 9.28
N LEU A 57 2.58 10.18 8.60
CA LEU A 57 2.50 9.05 7.69
C LEU A 57 2.89 7.81 8.48
N HIS A 58 2.07 6.77 8.44
CA HIS A 58 2.16 5.58 9.27
C HIS A 58 2.65 4.35 8.51
N ILE A 59 2.43 4.30 7.19
CA ILE A 59 2.86 3.19 6.34
C ILE A 59 3.51 3.77 5.09
N HIS A 60 4.58 3.14 4.63
CA HIS A 60 5.20 3.41 3.34
C HIS A 60 5.14 2.15 2.46
N TYR A 61 4.61 2.32 1.26
CA TYR A 61 4.64 1.33 0.19
C TYR A 61 5.42 1.88 -0.99
N PHE A 62 6.12 1.03 -1.74
CA PHE A 62 6.93 1.46 -2.86
C PHE A 62 7.03 0.41 -3.97
N THR A 63 7.29 0.86 -5.19
CA THR A 63 7.74 0.01 -6.30
C THR A 63 8.32 0.85 -7.44
N GLY A 64 9.38 0.39 -8.10
CA GLY A 64 9.76 0.89 -9.43
C GLY A 64 9.89 2.40 -9.62
N GLY A 65 10.17 3.19 -8.56
CA GLY A 65 10.21 4.66 -8.61
C GLY A 65 8.91 5.36 -8.19
N SER A 66 7.96 4.60 -7.65
CA SER A 66 6.70 5.07 -7.08
C SER A 66 6.66 4.82 -5.58
N ASP A 67 6.01 5.72 -4.85
CA ASP A 67 5.89 5.72 -3.40
C ASP A 67 4.45 6.06 -3.02
N TRP A 68 3.94 5.38 -1.99
CA TRP A 68 2.66 5.68 -1.34
C TRP A 68 2.89 5.74 0.16
N TYR A 69 2.55 6.87 0.76
CA TYR A 69 2.60 7.05 2.20
C TYR A 69 1.18 7.20 2.73
N ILE A 70 0.83 6.47 3.78
CA ILE A 70 -0.54 6.41 4.33
C ILE A 70 -0.64 7.25 5.60
N ALA A 71 -1.53 8.24 5.62
CA ALA A 71 -1.82 9.05 6.81
C ALA A 71 -3.04 8.53 7.58
N GLU A 72 -4.06 8.09 6.86
CA GLU A 72 -5.32 7.61 7.42
C GLU A 72 -5.75 6.33 6.72
N VAL A 73 -6.46 5.46 7.44
CA VAL A 73 -6.96 4.19 6.88
C VAL A 73 -8.30 3.83 7.49
N ASP A 74 -9.18 3.26 6.67
CA ASP A 74 -10.29 2.42 7.11
C ASP A 74 -9.85 0.95 6.98
N PRO A 75 -9.48 0.28 8.10
CA PRO A 75 -9.01 -1.10 8.05
C PRO A 75 -10.06 -2.10 7.56
N ALA A 76 -11.35 -1.75 7.61
CA ALA A 76 -12.43 -2.64 7.19
C ALA A 76 -12.54 -2.73 5.66
N SER A 77 -12.34 -1.62 4.95
CA SER A 77 -12.41 -1.55 3.49
C SER A 77 -11.04 -1.59 2.80
N GLY A 78 -9.97 -1.18 3.49
CA GLY A 78 -8.67 -0.95 2.87
C GLY A 78 -8.54 0.39 2.16
N LEU A 79 -9.57 1.25 2.24
CA LEU A 79 -9.49 2.61 1.74
C LEU A 79 -8.61 3.43 2.67
N ALA A 80 -7.65 4.14 2.10
CA ALA A 80 -6.72 4.98 2.81
C ALA A 80 -6.70 6.39 2.23
N PHE A 81 -6.23 7.35 3.03
CA PHE A 81 -5.87 8.68 2.57
C PHE A 81 -4.39 8.92 2.83
N GLY A 82 -3.71 9.50 1.85
CA GLY A 82 -2.26 9.62 1.90
C GLY A 82 -1.69 10.39 0.73
N TRP A 83 -0.37 10.31 0.59
CA TRP A 83 0.37 10.91 -0.50
C TRP A 83 0.90 9.83 -1.42
N ALA A 84 0.80 10.04 -2.73
CA ALA A 84 1.27 9.11 -3.75
C ALA A 84 2.10 9.84 -4.79
N ARG A 85 3.26 9.29 -5.13
CA ARG A 85 4.05 9.66 -6.31
C ARG A 85 4.17 8.44 -7.19
N VAL A 86 3.58 8.47 -8.37
CA VAL A 86 3.51 7.29 -9.26
C VAL A 86 4.30 7.55 -10.53
N ASN A 87 5.61 7.30 -10.50
CA ASN A 87 6.53 7.52 -11.63
C ASN A 87 6.57 8.96 -12.19
N TYR A 88 6.19 9.95 -11.38
CA TYR A 88 6.27 11.38 -11.70
C TYR A 88 7.21 12.10 -10.72
N PRO A 89 7.72 13.31 -11.06
CA PRO A 89 8.58 14.08 -10.17
C PRO A 89 7.84 14.54 -8.91
N GLU A 90 6.61 15.02 -9.07
CA GLU A 90 5.73 15.41 -7.98
C GLU A 90 4.77 14.28 -7.59
N GLY A 91 4.33 14.30 -6.33
CA GLY A 91 3.25 13.44 -5.85
C GLY A 91 2.07 14.27 -5.34
N GLU A 92 0.95 13.58 -5.13
CA GLU A 92 -0.34 14.19 -4.82
C GLU A 92 -0.96 13.54 -3.58
N TRP A 93 -1.76 14.33 -2.86
CA TRP A 93 -2.59 13.83 -1.77
C TRP A 93 -3.92 13.33 -2.30
N GLY A 94 -4.33 12.15 -1.87
CA GLY A 94 -5.58 11.56 -2.34
C GLY A 94 -5.91 10.25 -1.64
N TYR A 95 -6.98 9.63 -2.12
CA TYR A 95 -7.38 8.31 -1.67
C TYR A 95 -6.57 7.24 -2.38
N ILE A 96 -6.19 6.22 -1.61
CA ILE A 96 -5.39 5.09 -2.05
C ILE A 96 -6.14 3.84 -1.60
N HIS A 97 -6.37 2.90 -2.52
CA HIS A 97 -7.00 1.64 -2.18
C HIS A 97 -5.90 0.60 -1.94
N LEU A 98 -5.68 0.19 -0.69
CA LEU A 98 -4.58 -0.72 -0.35
C LEU A 98 -4.72 -2.10 -1.01
N VAL A 99 -5.94 -2.51 -1.36
CA VAL A 99 -6.18 -3.72 -2.15
C VAL A 99 -5.62 -3.59 -3.56
N GLU A 100 -5.77 -2.44 -4.22
CA GLU A 100 -5.24 -2.26 -5.58
C GLU A 100 -3.70 -2.28 -5.61
N LEU A 101 -3.07 -1.76 -4.55
CA LEU A 101 -1.62 -1.86 -4.39
C LEU A 101 -1.18 -3.30 -4.16
N GLU A 102 -1.90 -4.07 -3.34
CA GLU A 102 -1.59 -5.47 -3.05
C GLU A 102 -1.67 -6.35 -4.30
N GLU A 103 -2.72 -6.14 -5.10
CA GLU A 103 -3.02 -6.90 -6.31
C GLU A 103 -2.11 -6.55 -7.49
N LEU A 104 -1.36 -5.44 -7.42
CA LEU A 104 -0.45 -5.05 -8.49
C LEU A 104 0.61 -6.12 -8.71
N TYR A 105 0.51 -6.78 -9.86
CA TYR A 105 1.47 -7.78 -10.30
C TYR A 105 1.68 -7.67 -11.81
N LEU A 106 2.72 -6.95 -12.22
CA LEU A 106 3.07 -6.76 -13.63
C LEU A 106 4.33 -7.55 -13.96
N THR A 107 4.25 -8.52 -14.86
CA THR A 107 5.45 -9.17 -15.41
C THR A 107 5.88 -8.44 -16.69
N PRO A 108 7.03 -7.74 -16.71
CA PRO A 108 7.49 -7.06 -17.90
C PRO A 108 7.84 -8.06 -19.01
N ALA A 109 7.59 -7.67 -20.25
CA ALA A 109 7.99 -8.47 -21.40
C ALA A 109 9.50 -8.78 -21.35
N PRO A 110 9.92 -10.03 -21.61
CA PRO A 110 11.33 -10.41 -21.63
C PRO A 110 12.12 -9.52 -22.59
N ARG A 111 13.21 -8.95 -22.09
CA ARG A 111 14.19 -8.28 -22.95
C ARG A 111 15.42 -9.19 -23.11
N PRO A 112 15.98 -9.36 -24.32
CA PRO A 112 17.16 -10.19 -24.51
C PRO A 112 18.30 -9.78 -23.57
N GLY A 113 18.82 -10.74 -22.79
CA GLY A 113 19.90 -10.50 -21.83
C GLY A 113 19.48 -9.84 -20.51
N ALA A 114 18.18 -9.60 -20.27
CA ALA A 114 17.66 -9.08 -19.01
C ALA A 114 16.78 -10.10 -18.28
N LEU A 115 16.86 -10.09 -16.95
CA LEU A 115 15.95 -10.84 -16.11
C LEU A 115 14.60 -10.12 -16.03
N SER A 116 13.52 -10.77 -16.43
CA SER A 116 12.15 -10.28 -16.19
C SER A 116 11.72 -10.71 -14.79
N LEU A 117 11.72 -9.76 -13.86
CA LEU A 117 11.13 -9.93 -12.54
C LEU A 117 9.75 -9.29 -12.50
N PRO A 118 8.78 -9.87 -11.77
CA PRO A 118 7.51 -9.23 -11.54
C PRO A 118 7.72 -7.91 -10.79
N ILE A 119 6.96 -6.90 -11.21
CA ILE A 119 6.81 -5.63 -10.51
C ILE A 119 5.56 -5.76 -9.66
N LEU A 120 5.76 -5.64 -8.35
CA LEU A 120 4.71 -5.62 -7.34
C LEU A 120 4.99 -4.47 -6.38
N VAL A 121 3.98 -4.06 -5.61
CA VAL A 121 4.16 -3.08 -4.53
C VAL A 121 4.71 -3.79 -3.29
N GLU A 122 5.77 -3.24 -2.73
CA GLU A 122 6.35 -3.67 -1.46
C GLU A 122 5.93 -2.75 -0.32
N ARG A 123 5.87 -3.30 0.89
CA ARG A 123 5.74 -2.50 2.12
C ARG A 123 7.13 -2.32 2.73
N ASP A 124 7.46 -1.09 3.07
CA ASP A 124 8.65 -0.79 3.86
C ASP A 124 8.45 -1.28 5.30
N LEU A 125 9.20 -2.32 5.69
CA LEU A 125 9.08 -2.96 6.99
C LEU A 125 9.80 -2.19 8.11
N ASP A 126 10.71 -1.29 7.74
CA ASP A 126 11.51 -0.50 8.67
C ASP A 126 11.00 0.94 8.80
N PHE A 127 9.97 1.31 8.02
CA PHE A 127 9.35 2.63 8.09
C PHE A 127 8.74 2.89 9.48
N THR A 128 9.20 3.96 10.11
CA THR A 128 8.65 4.45 11.37
C THR A 128 7.71 5.63 11.10
N PRO A 129 6.58 5.76 11.83
CA PRO A 129 5.67 6.88 11.65
C PRO A 129 6.40 8.23 11.68
N THR A 130 6.25 9.00 10.61
CA THR A 130 7.06 10.20 10.33
C THR A 130 6.16 11.30 9.79
N ARG A 131 6.40 12.56 10.17
CA ARG A 131 5.60 13.68 9.63
C ARG A 131 5.88 13.87 8.15
N ALA A 132 4.87 14.28 7.40
CA ALA A 132 4.99 14.59 5.98
C ALA A 132 6.15 15.57 5.68
N ALA A 133 6.29 16.61 6.51
CA ALA A 133 7.37 17.61 6.39
C ALA A 133 8.78 17.03 6.52
N ASP A 134 8.93 15.89 7.20
CA ASP A 134 10.21 15.25 7.48
C ASP A 134 10.56 14.16 6.45
N ILE A 135 9.68 13.88 5.48
CA ILE A 135 9.90 12.89 4.43
C ILE A 135 10.63 13.56 3.25
N PRO A 136 11.87 13.14 2.92
CA PRO A 136 12.65 13.77 1.84
C PRO A 136 11.97 13.74 0.47
N ALA A 137 11.16 12.71 0.19
CA ALA A 137 10.40 12.60 -1.05
C ALA A 137 9.27 13.63 -1.19
N MET A 138 8.85 14.25 -0.08
CA MET A 138 7.76 15.22 0.01
C MET A 138 8.28 16.64 0.26
N ALA A 139 9.56 16.80 0.57
CA ALA A 139 10.19 18.10 0.73
C ALA A 139 10.23 18.81 -0.65
N SER A 140 9.53 19.94 -0.75
CA SER A 140 9.58 20.85 -1.90
C SER A 140 10.86 21.68 -1.94
#